data_AF-A0A829D8E2-F1
#
_entry.id   AF-A0A829D8E2-F1
#
_cell.length_a   1.000
_cell.length_b   1.000
_cell.length_c   1.000
_cell.angle_alpha   90.00
_cell.angle_beta   90.00
_cell.angle_gamma   90.00
#
_symmetry.space_group_name_H-M   'P 1'
#
loop_
_entity.id
_entity.type
_entity.pdbx_description
1 polymer ?
#
loop_
_entity_poly.entity_id
_entity_poly.type
_entity_poly.pdbx_seq_one_letter_code
_entity_poly.pdbx_strand_id
1 'polypeptide(L)'
;MLSANSPVNLEHTILSSRGSLVSENNDPLGTGKRIFSPLLSSIVVRGINSTHAISLKYDLSQEFISRVLHNRRKSKRVEQIIFFEWGITVLEFQQITRDWLERRERGQTYTQSEITDFGDSVRARRLGIGVEELRARKVALLGGNVKAELSDK
;
A
#
# COMPACT_ATOMS: atom_id res chain seq x y z
N MET A 1 31.24 20.51 52.10
CA MET A 1 31.63 19.33 51.30
C MET A 1 30.67 18.21 51.68
N LEU A 2 29.89 17.72 50.71
CA LEU A 2 28.84 16.72 50.90
C LEU A 2 29.44 15.31 50.91
N SER A 3 29.11 14.52 51.94
CA SER A 3 29.20 13.07 51.89
C SER A 3 28.21 12.48 52.88
N ALA A 4 27.21 11.74 52.38
CA ALA A 4 26.41 10.81 53.15
C ALA A 4 25.73 9.80 52.21
N ASN A 5 26.34 8.61 52.14
CA ASN A 5 25.73 7.27 52.24
C ASN A 5 24.43 6.95 51.46
N SER A 6 24.55 6.03 50.48
CA SER A 6 23.51 5.04 50.09
C SER A 6 23.44 3.89 51.14
N PRO A 7 22.65 2.80 50.99
CA PRO A 7 21.43 2.50 50.21
C PRO A 7 20.30 1.84 51.08
N VAL A 8 19.03 1.75 50.64
CA VAL A 8 18.05 0.76 51.16
C VAL A 8 17.12 0.26 50.04
N ASN A 9 16.80 -1.03 50.14
CA ASN A 9 16.22 -1.96 49.18
C ASN A 9 14.78 -2.36 49.57
N LEU A 10 14.10 -3.09 48.67
CA LEU A 10 12.92 -3.96 48.85
C LEU A 10 11.45 -3.42 48.80
N GLU A 11 10.84 -3.62 47.62
CA GLU A 11 9.72 -4.53 47.29
C GLU A 11 8.27 -4.43 47.84
N HIS A 12 7.36 -4.62 46.85
CA HIS A 12 6.00 -5.21 46.83
C HIS A 12 4.80 -4.47 47.49
N THR A 13 3.79 -4.13 46.66
CA THR A 13 2.41 -4.70 46.70
C THR A 13 1.49 -4.10 45.60
N ILE A 14 0.70 -4.98 44.99
CA ILE A 14 -0.26 -4.81 43.87
C ILE A 14 -1.66 -4.39 44.38
N LEU A 15 -2.38 -3.49 43.67
CA LEU A 15 -3.86 -3.41 43.56
C LEU A 15 -4.24 -2.26 42.58
N SER A 16 -4.57 -2.53 41.32
CA SER A 16 -5.92 -2.88 40.77
C SER A 16 -6.91 -1.71 40.61
N SER A 17 -7.28 -1.48 39.33
CA SER A 17 -8.61 -1.09 38.80
C SER A 17 -9.16 0.33 38.97
N ARG A 18 -9.16 1.13 37.88
CA ARG A 18 -10.36 1.52 37.08
C ARG A 18 -10.00 2.62 36.06
N GLY A 19 -10.32 2.36 34.80
CA GLY A 19 -9.90 3.17 33.65
C GLY A 19 -10.77 4.40 33.31
N SER A 20 -10.26 5.14 32.32
CA SER A 20 -11.03 5.95 31.35
C SER A 20 -10.07 6.27 30.19
N LEU A 21 -10.10 5.49 29.11
CA LEU A 21 -10.72 5.79 27.81
C LEU A 21 -9.78 6.48 26.80
N VAL A 22 -9.26 5.65 25.89
CA VAL A 22 -9.17 5.86 24.44
C VAL A 22 -8.48 7.13 23.93
N SER A 23 -7.23 6.98 23.49
CA SER A 23 -6.86 7.23 22.09
C SER A 23 -5.43 6.70 21.89
N GLU A 24 -5.26 5.38 21.90
CA GLU A 24 -4.01 4.83 21.38
C GLU A 24 -3.99 5.11 19.88
N ASN A 25 -2.98 5.89 19.51
CA ASN A 25 -2.67 6.38 18.18
C ASN A 25 -2.64 5.24 17.13
N ASN A 26 -3.81 4.88 16.62
CA ASN A 26 -3.98 4.00 15.45
C ASN A 26 -3.87 4.81 14.15
N ASP A 27 -2.91 5.75 14.07
CA ASP A 27 -2.52 6.34 12.80
C ASP A 27 -1.30 5.54 12.29
N PRO A 28 -1.49 4.52 11.42
CA PRO A 28 -0.40 3.68 10.89
C PRO A 28 0.63 4.48 10.05
N LEU A 29 0.48 5.80 9.99
CA LEU A 29 1.32 6.76 9.29
C LEU A 29 2.44 7.34 10.17
N GLY A 30 2.36 7.24 11.50
CA GLY A 30 3.36 7.81 12.42
C GLY A 30 4.58 6.92 12.71
N THR A 31 4.49 5.61 12.44
CA THR A 31 5.45 4.61 12.97
C THR A 31 6.47 4.09 11.96
N GLY A 32 6.54 4.63 10.74
CA GLY A 32 7.62 4.34 9.77
C GLY A 32 7.68 2.92 9.21
N LYS A 33 6.94 1.94 9.77
CA LYS A 33 6.72 0.63 9.16
C LYS A 33 5.59 0.73 8.15
N ARG A 34 5.94 0.97 6.88
CA ARG A 34 4.98 0.99 5.76
C ARG A 34 4.32 -0.38 5.63
N ILE A 35 3.17 -0.56 6.25
CA ILE A 35 2.30 -1.73 6.06
C ILE A 35 1.61 -1.52 4.70
N PHE A 36 2.34 -1.82 3.63
CA PHE A 36 1.85 -1.61 2.27
C PHE A 36 1.12 -2.88 1.80
N SER A 37 -0.11 -2.72 1.30
CA SER A 37 -0.90 -3.84 0.80
C SER A 37 -0.17 -4.60 -0.33
N PRO A 38 -0.19 -5.94 -0.34
CA PRO A 38 0.31 -6.73 -1.47
C PRO A 38 -0.33 -6.35 -2.81
N LEU A 39 -1.62 -5.99 -2.83
CA LEU A 39 -2.30 -5.52 -4.04
C LEU A 39 -1.73 -4.17 -4.53
N LEU A 40 -1.56 -3.20 -3.62
CA LEU A 40 -0.94 -1.93 -3.98
C LEU A 40 0.51 -2.12 -4.44
N SER A 41 1.23 -3.09 -3.87
CA SER A 41 2.59 -3.42 -4.29
C SER A 41 2.68 -3.98 -5.72
N SER A 42 1.64 -4.64 -6.22
CA SER A 42 1.65 -5.21 -7.58
C SER A 42 1.43 -4.19 -8.69
N ILE A 43 0.98 -2.98 -8.33
CA ILE A 43 0.76 -1.84 -9.25
C ILE A 43 1.74 -0.70 -9.00
N VAL A 44 2.19 -0.55 -7.76
CA VAL A 44 3.27 0.37 -7.36
C VAL A 44 4.58 -0.38 -7.49
N VAL A 45 5.15 -0.36 -8.69
CA VAL A 45 6.55 -0.72 -8.89
C VAL A 45 7.38 0.27 -8.09
N ARG A 46 8.09 -0.21 -7.06
CA ARG A 46 8.95 0.61 -6.18
C ARG A 46 9.83 1.54 -7.05
N GLY A 47 9.70 2.84 -6.84
CA GLY A 47 10.47 3.88 -7.52
C GLY A 47 9.73 4.65 -8.62
N ILE A 48 8.71 4.06 -9.27
CA ILE A 48 8.05 4.67 -10.44
C ILE A 48 6.71 5.31 -10.07
N ASN A 49 5.93 4.64 -9.21
CA ASN A 49 4.55 5.01 -8.89
C ASN A 49 4.34 5.35 -7.40
N SER A 50 5.34 5.94 -6.74
CA SER A 50 5.19 6.36 -5.34
C SER A 50 4.60 7.76 -5.22
N THR A 51 4.08 8.13 -4.04
CA THR A 51 3.69 9.52 -3.74
C THR A 51 4.85 10.49 -3.93
N HIS A 52 6.09 10.05 -3.68
CA HIS A 52 7.31 10.80 -3.95
C HIS A 52 7.53 11.02 -5.47
N ALA A 53 7.37 9.97 -6.28
CA ALA A 53 7.50 10.09 -7.73
C ALA A 53 6.44 11.03 -8.33
N ILE A 54 5.19 10.92 -7.86
CA ILE A 54 4.12 11.86 -8.25
C ILE A 54 4.46 13.29 -7.83
N SER A 55 4.92 13.47 -6.59
CA SER A 55 5.29 14.78 -6.05
C SER A 55 6.32 15.47 -6.93
N LEU A 56 7.36 14.74 -7.35
CA LEU A 56 8.39 15.26 -8.25
C LEU A 56 7.86 15.53 -9.66
N LYS A 57 7.08 14.60 -10.23
CA LYS A 57 6.61 14.69 -11.62
C LYS A 57 5.58 15.81 -11.84
N TYR A 58 4.75 16.09 -10.84
CA TYR A 58 3.60 17.00 -10.97
C TYR A 58 3.73 18.29 -10.16
N ASP A 59 4.87 18.49 -9.49
CA ASP A 59 5.14 19.62 -8.59
C ASP A 59 4.02 19.80 -7.55
N LEU A 60 3.78 18.72 -6.80
CA LEU A 60 2.79 18.68 -5.71
C LEU A 60 3.47 18.21 -4.44
N SER A 61 3.08 18.72 -3.28
CA SER A 61 3.66 18.20 -2.04
C SER A 61 3.20 16.76 -1.75
N GLN A 62 4.13 15.92 -1.30
CA GLN A 62 3.81 14.54 -0.88
C GLN A 62 2.72 14.51 0.20
N GLU A 63 2.76 15.48 1.11
CA GLU A 63 1.76 15.63 2.16
C GLU A 63 0.37 15.92 1.58
N PHE A 64 0.27 16.79 0.58
CA PHE A 64 -1.01 17.09 -0.07
C PHE A 64 -1.59 15.85 -0.76
N ILE A 65 -0.74 15.11 -1.50
CA ILE A 65 -1.14 13.84 -2.14
C ILE A 65 -1.62 12.83 -1.09
N SER A 66 -0.87 12.68 0.01
CA SER A 66 -1.22 11.81 1.13
C SER A 66 -2.57 12.19 1.75
N ARG A 67 -2.79 13.49 2.03
CA ARG A 67 -4.07 13.97 2.57
C ARG A 67 -5.24 13.67 1.63
N VAL A 68 -5.05 13.70 0.31
CA VAL A 68 -6.10 13.30 -0.65
C VAL A 68 -6.36 11.81 -0.61
N LEU A 69 -5.30 10.98 -0.63
CA LEU A 69 -5.42 9.52 -0.55
C LEU A 69 -6.17 9.07 0.71
N HIS A 70 -5.96 9.75 1.83
CA HIS A 70 -6.60 9.45 3.12
C HIS A 70 -7.91 10.21 3.35
N ASN A 71 -8.53 10.77 2.30
CA ASN A 71 -9.80 11.50 2.37
C ASN A 71 -9.80 12.69 3.36
N ARG A 72 -8.63 13.21 3.72
CA ARG A 72 -8.48 14.39 4.58
C ARG A 72 -8.57 15.70 3.79
N ARG A 73 -8.38 15.64 2.46
CA ARG A 73 -8.55 16.73 1.48
C ARG A 73 -9.19 16.17 0.21
N LYS A 74 -9.89 17.01 -0.56
CA LYS A 74 -10.41 16.65 -1.90
C LYS A 74 -9.61 17.36 -2.99
N SER A 75 -9.33 16.67 -4.08
CA SER A 75 -8.64 17.28 -5.24
C SER A 75 -8.85 16.43 -6.49
N LYS A 76 -9.70 16.93 -7.41
CA LYS A 76 -9.93 16.29 -8.71
C LYS A 76 -8.63 16.10 -9.51
N ARG A 77 -7.72 17.08 -9.44
CA ARG A 77 -6.41 17.00 -10.09
C ARG A 77 -5.59 15.83 -9.56
N VAL A 78 -5.53 15.64 -8.24
CA VAL A 78 -4.80 14.52 -7.64
C VAL A 78 -5.49 13.20 -7.97
N GLU A 79 -6.82 13.13 -7.90
CA GLU A 79 -7.59 11.93 -8.29
C GLU A 79 -7.30 11.49 -9.73
N GLN A 80 -7.27 12.44 -10.67
CA GLN A 80 -6.90 12.18 -12.07
C GLN A 80 -5.46 11.71 -12.22
N ILE A 81 -4.51 12.33 -11.50
CA ILE A 81 -3.10 11.92 -11.51
C ILE A 81 -2.95 10.49 -10.98
N ILE A 82 -3.60 10.16 -9.86
CA ILE A 82 -3.57 8.82 -9.27
C ILE A 82 -4.16 7.79 -10.24
N PHE A 83 -5.29 8.11 -10.87
CA PHE A 83 -5.87 7.25 -11.89
C PHE A 83 -4.93 7.03 -13.08
N PHE A 84 -4.31 8.09 -13.59
CA PHE A 84 -3.44 8.00 -14.75
C PHE A 84 -2.14 7.22 -14.46
N GLU A 85 -1.47 7.55 -13.36
CA GLU A 85 -0.18 6.94 -12.99
C GLU A 85 -0.35 5.52 -12.44
N TRP A 86 -1.34 5.31 -11.59
CA TRP A 86 -1.50 4.05 -10.84
C TRP A 86 -2.59 3.15 -11.41
N GLY A 87 -3.44 3.66 -12.30
CA GLY A 87 -4.55 2.91 -12.88
C GLY A 87 -5.65 2.57 -11.87
N ILE A 88 -5.68 3.23 -10.71
CA ILE A 88 -6.71 3.06 -9.68
C ILE A 88 -7.26 4.40 -9.24
N THR A 89 -8.49 4.40 -8.76
CA THR A 89 -9.11 5.57 -8.13
C THR A 89 -8.62 5.73 -6.68
N VAL A 90 -8.78 6.94 -6.13
CA VAL A 90 -8.52 7.20 -4.71
C VAL A 90 -9.46 6.36 -3.81
N LEU A 91 -10.69 6.10 -4.27
CA LEU A 91 -11.63 5.24 -3.54
C LEU A 91 -11.16 3.78 -3.50
N GLU A 92 -10.71 3.23 -4.62
CA GLU A 92 -10.12 1.89 -4.69
C GLU A 92 -8.89 1.79 -3.77
N PHE A 93 -8.01 2.80 -3.78
CA PHE A 93 -6.87 2.87 -2.85
C PHE A 93 -7.31 2.75 -1.38
N GLN A 94 -8.36 3.49 -0.99
CA GLN A 94 -8.88 3.47 0.38
C GLN A 94 -9.51 2.13 0.74
N GLN A 95 -10.26 1.53 -0.19
CA GLN A 95 -10.87 0.21 -0.01
C GLN A 95 -9.78 -0.85 0.18
N ILE A 96 -8.80 -0.93 -0.71
CA ILE A 96 -7.69 -1.88 -0.61
C ILE A 96 -6.92 -1.70 0.70
N THR A 97 -6.72 -0.45 1.13
CA THR A 97 -6.04 -0.17 2.39
C THR A 97 -6.84 -0.68 3.59
N ARG A 98 -8.15 -0.45 3.63
CA ARG A 98 -9.02 -0.97 4.71
C ARG A 98 -9.09 -2.49 4.70
N ASP A 99 -9.37 -3.09 3.55
CA ASP A 99 -9.46 -4.55 3.40
C ASP A 99 -8.16 -5.25 3.83
N TRP A 100 -7.01 -4.64 3.51
CA TRP A 100 -5.71 -5.14 3.93
C TRP A 100 -5.53 -5.10 5.44
N LEU A 101 -5.93 -4.01 6.10
CA LEU A 101 -5.88 -3.90 7.56
C LEU A 101 -6.78 -4.95 8.22
N GLU A 102 -8.01 -5.12 7.74
CA GLU A 102 -8.96 -6.12 8.25
C GLU A 102 -8.46 -7.55 8.07
N ARG A 103 -7.93 -7.90 6.90
CA ARG A 103 -7.35 -9.24 6.66
C ARG A 103 -6.17 -9.50 7.59
N ARG A 104 -5.31 -8.49 7.77
CA ARG A 104 -4.12 -8.61 8.61
C ARG A 104 -4.49 -8.80 10.09
N GLU A 105 -5.52 -8.12 10.59
CA GLU A 105 -6.05 -8.34 11.94
C GLU A 105 -6.54 -9.79 12.16
N ARG A 106 -7.01 -10.44 11.09
CA ARG A 106 -7.43 -11.85 11.08
C ARG A 106 -6.30 -12.83 10.78
N GLY A 107 -5.05 -12.36 10.65
CA GLY A 107 -3.90 -13.19 10.27
C GLY A 107 -3.93 -13.70 8.82
N GLN A 108 -4.71 -13.06 7.95
CA GLN A 108 -4.87 -13.42 6.55
C GLN A 108 -4.03 -12.52 5.64
N THR A 109 -3.73 -13.01 4.42
CA THR A 109 -3.10 -12.22 3.36
C THR A 109 -3.79 -12.44 2.02
N TYR A 110 -3.49 -11.60 1.02
CA TYR A 110 -3.90 -11.85 -0.36
C TYR A 110 -3.14 -13.04 -0.95
N THR A 111 -3.83 -13.86 -1.71
CA THR A 111 -3.23 -14.95 -2.48
C THR A 111 -2.48 -14.41 -3.69
N GLN A 112 -1.59 -15.23 -4.26
CA GLN A 112 -0.87 -14.86 -5.48
C GLN A 112 -1.81 -14.65 -6.68
N SER A 113 -2.92 -15.39 -6.75
CA SER A 113 -3.93 -15.21 -7.79
C SER A 113 -4.64 -13.86 -7.65
N GLU A 114 -5.10 -13.51 -6.45
CA GLU A 114 -5.72 -12.20 -6.16
C GLU A 114 -4.78 -11.04 -6.56
N ILE A 115 -3.50 -11.15 -6.22
CA ILE A 115 -2.48 -10.15 -6.56
C ILE A 115 -2.27 -10.04 -8.08
N THR A 116 -2.26 -11.18 -8.78
CA THR A 116 -2.05 -11.24 -10.22
C THR A 116 -3.25 -10.69 -10.99
N ASP A 117 -4.45 -11.11 -10.62
CA ASP A 117 -5.71 -10.67 -11.23
C ASP A 117 -5.93 -9.18 -11.05
N PHE A 118 -5.66 -8.66 -9.85
CA PHE A 118 -5.70 -7.22 -9.60
C PHE A 118 -4.70 -6.46 -10.47
N GLY A 119 -3.45 -6.93 -10.55
CA GLY A 119 -2.43 -6.31 -11.39
C GLY A 119 -2.81 -6.32 -12.88
N ASP A 120 -3.46 -7.38 -13.36
CA ASP A 120 -3.95 -7.49 -14.74
C ASP A 120 -5.11 -6.55 -15.03
N SER A 121 -6.05 -6.44 -14.10
CA SER A 121 -7.14 -5.46 -14.18
C SER A 121 -6.60 -4.04 -14.32
N VAL A 122 -5.62 -3.67 -13.48
CA VAL A 122 -5.01 -2.33 -13.52
C VAL A 122 -4.23 -2.09 -14.82
N ARG A 123 -3.44 -3.08 -15.28
CA ARG A 123 -2.72 -2.98 -16.57
C ARG A 123 -3.67 -2.83 -17.75
N ALA A 124 -4.75 -3.62 -17.80
CA ALA A 124 -5.74 -3.56 -18.85
C ALA A 124 -6.41 -2.18 -18.89
N ARG A 125 -6.78 -1.65 -17.72
CA ARG A 125 -7.34 -0.30 -17.58
C ARG A 125 -6.42 0.79 -18.09
N ARG A 126 -5.11 0.72 -17.77
CA ARG A 126 -4.11 1.68 -18.26
C ARG A 126 -3.92 1.63 -19.77
N LEU A 127 -4.13 0.47 -20.39
CA LEU A 127 -4.06 0.28 -21.84
C LEU A 127 -5.39 0.56 -22.55
N GLY A 128 -6.48 0.78 -21.81
CA GLY A 128 -7.82 0.97 -22.38
C GLY A 128 -8.37 -0.29 -23.05
N ILE A 129 -7.93 -1.49 -22.65
CA ILE A 129 -8.35 -2.78 -23.21
C ILE A 129 -9.07 -3.64 -22.17
N GLY A 130 -9.73 -4.70 -22.63
CA GLY A 130 -10.31 -5.73 -21.74
C GLY A 130 -9.24 -6.58 -21.05
N VAL A 131 -9.54 -7.10 -19.86
CA VAL A 131 -8.62 -7.98 -19.11
C VAL A 131 -8.33 -9.28 -19.87
N GLU A 132 -9.35 -9.85 -20.52
CA GLU A 132 -9.17 -11.06 -21.35
C GLU A 132 -8.29 -10.79 -22.57
N GLU A 133 -8.39 -9.60 -23.17
CA GLU A 133 -7.51 -9.20 -24.26
C GLU A 133 -6.06 -9.05 -23.77
N LEU A 134 -5.85 -8.47 -22.57
CA LEU A 134 -4.51 -8.40 -21.96
C LEU A 134 -3.95 -9.81 -21.73
N ARG A 135 -4.75 -10.73 -21.19
CA ARG A 135 -4.33 -12.13 -20.96
C ARG A 135 -4.00 -12.84 -22.26
N ALA A 136 -4.82 -12.67 -23.29
CA ALA A 136 -4.55 -13.21 -24.63
C ALA A 136 -3.23 -12.66 -25.23
N ARG A 137 -2.99 -11.34 -25.12
CA ARG A 137 -1.73 -10.72 -25.58
C ARG A 137 -0.51 -11.27 -24.83
N LYS A 138 -0.61 -11.48 -23.51
CA LYS A 138 0.46 -12.09 -22.70
C LYS A 138 0.75 -13.52 -23.14
N VAL A 139 -0.29 -14.33 -23.33
CA VAL A 139 -0.15 -15.72 -23.79
C VAL A 139 0.44 -15.77 -25.19
N ALA A 140 0.03 -14.88 -26.10
CA ALA A 140 0.59 -14.79 -27.45
C ALA A 140 2.08 -14.43 -27.45
N LEU A 141 2.51 -13.51 -26.57
CA LEU A 141 3.93 -13.16 -26.42
C LEU A 141 4.74 -14.32 -25.83
N LEU A 142 4.21 -15.00 -24.81
CA LEU A 142 4.89 -16.13 -24.16
C LEU A 142 4.90 -17.39 -25.03
N GLY A 143 3.84 -17.64 -25.81
CA GLY A 143 3.73 -18.75 -26.75
C GLY A 143 4.41 -18.48 -28.10
N GLY A 144 4.58 -17.22 -28.49
CA GLY A 144 5.31 -16.81 -29.69
C GLY A 144 6.82 -16.99 -29.56
N ASN A 145 7.37 -16.84 -28.36
CA ASN A 145 8.79 -17.11 -28.10
C ASN A 145 9.17 -18.59 -28.21
N VAL A 146 8.24 -19.52 -28.00
CA VAL A 146 8.54 -20.96 -28.12
C VAL A 146 8.65 -21.40 -29.59
N LYS A 147 7.94 -20.74 -30.51
CA LYS A 147 8.01 -21.06 -31.95
C LYS A 147 9.22 -20.43 -32.66
N ALA A 148 9.77 -19.33 -32.15
CA ALA A 148 10.93 -18.67 -32.75
C ALA A 148 12.25 -19.42 -32.51
N GLU A 149 12.36 -20.22 -31.45
CA GLU A 149 13.58 -21.01 -31.16
C GLU A 149 13.56 -22.44 -31.72
N LEU A 150 12.44 -22.90 -32.29
CA LEU A 150 12.30 -24.26 -32.85
C LEU A 150 12.28 -24.29 -34.38
N SER A 151 12.59 -23.18 -35.04
CA SER A 151 12.66 -23.08 -36.51
C SER A 151 14.08 -22.81 -37.03
N ASP A 152 15.10 -23.26 -36.30
CA ASP A 152 16.49 -23.38 -36.77
C ASP A 152 17.06 -24.74 -36.35
N LYS A 153 16.55 -25.83 -36.94
CA LYS A 153 17.23 -27.13 -37.04
C LYS A 153 16.83 -27.87 -38.30
#